data_AF-A0A9D2B612-F1
#
_entry.id   AF-A0A9D2B612-F1
#
_cell.length_a   1.000
_cell.length_b   1.000
_cell.length_c   1.000
_cell.angle_alpha   90.00
_cell.angle_beta   90.00
_cell.angle_gamma   90.00
#
_symmetry.space_group_name_H-M   'P 1'
#
loop_
_entity.id
_entity.type
_entity.pdbx_description
1 polymer ?
#
loop_
_entity_poly.entity_id
_entity_poly.type
_entity_poly.pdbx_seq_one_letter_code
_entity_poly.pdbx_strand_id
1 'polypeptide(L)' 'MASPPPASPATDEKARLEEVLAGCRYNKTLAAKQLGVSRSTLWRKLKLYGLT' A
#
# COMPACT_ATOMS: atom_id res chain seq x y z
N MET A 1 16.05 6.64 -12.13
CA MET A 1 16.53 5.42 -11.45
C MET A 1 15.73 5.25 -10.17
N ALA A 2 14.84 4.26 -10.13
CA ALA A 2 14.31 3.60 -8.92
C ALA A 2 13.26 2.57 -9.36
N SER A 3 13.71 1.42 -9.88
CA SER A 3 12.93 0.20 -9.77
C SER A 3 13.20 -0.36 -8.37
N PRO A 4 12.18 -0.62 -7.54
CA PRO A 4 12.38 -1.43 -6.36
C PRO A 4 12.50 -2.93 -6.73
N PRO A 5 13.30 -3.69 -5.97
CA PRO A 5 13.67 -5.08 -6.25
C PRO A 5 12.52 -6.06 -6.01
N PRO A 6 12.57 -7.27 -6.59
CA PRO A 6 11.58 -8.32 -6.33
C PRO A 6 11.85 -8.94 -4.96
N ALA A 7 11.26 -8.38 -3.90
CA ALA A 7 11.18 -9.06 -2.61
C ALA A 7 9.80 -9.75 -2.46
N SER A 8 9.79 -10.76 -1.61
CA SER A 8 8.81 -11.83 -1.55
C SER A 8 7.34 -11.36 -1.41
N PRO A 9 6.36 -12.11 -1.97
CA PRO A 9 4.99 -11.62 -2.22
C PRO A 9 4.18 -11.19 -0.99
N ALA A 10 4.56 -11.62 0.21
CA ALA A 10 3.85 -11.26 1.45
C ALA A 10 4.40 -9.99 2.13
N THR A 11 5.71 -9.76 2.03
CA THR A 11 6.39 -8.61 2.67
C THR A 11 6.33 -7.38 1.77
N ASP A 12 6.41 -7.59 0.45
CA ASP A 12 6.36 -6.53 -0.55
C ASP A 12 5.07 -5.72 -0.48
N GLU A 13 3.94 -6.38 -0.29
CA GLU A 13 2.65 -5.69 -0.35
C GLU A 13 2.48 -4.68 0.80
N LYS A 14 2.93 -5.03 2.02
CA LYS A 14 2.93 -4.11 3.15
C LYS A 14 3.86 -2.91 2.88
N ALA A 15 5.09 -3.17 2.44
CA ALA A 15 6.05 -2.11 2.12
C ALA A 15 5.50 -1.18 1.04
N ARG A 16 4.92 -1.73 -0.03
CA ARG A 16 4.29 -0.95 -1.12
C ARG A 16 3.12 -0.11 -0.63
N LEU A 17 2.30 -0.65 0.26
CA LEU A 17 1.22 0.09 0.92
C LEU A 17 1.78 1.27 1.72
N GLU A 18 2.82 1.05 2.52
CA GLU A 18 3.47 2.08 3.32
C GLU A 18 4.16 3.15 2.47
N GLU A 19 4.86 2.77 1.40
CA GLU A 19 5.49 3.71 0.46
C GLU A 19 4.46 4.56 -0.27
N VAL A 20 3.38 3.94 -0.77
CA VAL A 20 2.28 4.66 -1.42
C VAL A 20 1.56 5.56 -0.42
N LEU A 21 1.35 5.11 0.82
CA LEU A 21 0.78 5.92 1.89
C LEU A 21 1.69 7.09 2.22
N ALA A 22 3.00 6.87 2.42
CA ALA A 22 3.97 7.91 2.71
C ALA A 22 4.02 8.96 1.59
N GLY A 23 4.09 8.53 0.33
CA GLY A 23 4.03 9.41 -0.84
C GLY A 23 2.69 10.15 -0.97
N CYS A 24 1.60 9.56 -0.50
CA CYS A 24 0.28 10.18 -0.43
C CYS A 24 0.00 10.94 0.87
N ARG A 25 0.99 11.14 1.76
CA ARG A 25 0.78 11.72 3.11
C ARG A 25 -0.32 11.03 3.92
N TYR A 26 -0.32 9.70 3.93
CA TYR A 26 -1.33 8.83 4.55
C TYR A 26 -2.77 9.05 4.06
N ASN A 27 -2.97 9.73 2.92
CA ASN A 27 -4.29 9.82 2.31
C ASN A 27 -4.70 8.47 1.71
N LYS A 28 -5.51 7.73 2.47
CA LYS A 28 -6.07 6.44 2.06
C LYS A 28 -6.81 6.51 0.71
N THR A 29 -7.40 7.66 0.39
CA THR A 29 -8.06 7.92 -0.90
C THR A 29 -7.09 7.98 -2.06
N LEU A 30 -5.99 8.70 -1.89
CA LEU A 30 -4.98 8.88 -2.91
C LEU A 30 -4.19 7.57 -3.06
N ALA A 31 -3.84 6.94 -1.95
CA ALA A 31 -3.18 5.64 -1.95
C ALA A 31 -4.03 4.58 -2.67
N ALA A 32 -5.33 4.51 -2.38
CA ALA A 32 -6.26 3.62 -3.07
C ALA A 32 -6.32 3.90 -4.59
N LYS A 33 -6.39 5.18 -5.00
CA LYS A 33 -6.33 5.58 -6.41
C LYS A 33 -4.99 5.19 -7.07
N GLN A 34 -3.88 5.38 -6.38
CA GLN A 34 -2.53 5.07 -6.86
C GLN A 34 -2.34 3.55 -7.03
N LEU A 35 -2.88 2.77 -6.08
CA LEU A 35 -2.88 1.30 -6.13
C LEU A 35 -3.94 0.74 -7.09
N GLY A 36 -4.82 1.56 -7.66
CA GLY A 36 -5.92 1.11 -8.52
C GLY A 36 -6.99 0.28 -7.80
N VAL A 37 -7.09 0.39 -6.47
CA VAL A 37 -8.04 -0.36 -5.64
C VAL A 37 -9.04 0.56 -4.97
N SER A 38 -10.22 0.06 -4.60
CA SER A 38 -11.18 0.81 -3.79
C SER A 38 -10.66 1.06 -2.37
N ARG A 39 -11.05 2.17 -1.74
CA ARG A 39 -10.75 2.46 -0.30
C ARG A 39 -11.07 1.26 0.61
N SER A 40 -12.19 0.58 0.37
CA SER A 40 -12.63 -0.59 1.15
C SER A 40 -11.70 -1.80 0.98
N THR A 41 -11.05 -1.94 -0.17
CA THR A 41 -10.04 -2.98 -0.44
C THR A 41 -8.72 -2.63 0.24
N LEU A 42 -8.29 -1.37 0.15
CA LEU A 42 -7.12 -0.87 0.88
C LEU A 42 -7.27 -1.10 2.39
N TRP A 43 -8.44 -0.78 2.94
CA TRP A 43 -8.72 -0.94 4.36
C TRP A 43 -8.74 -2.40 4.81
N ARG A 44 -9.32 -3.30 3.99
CA ARG A 44 -9.24 -4.75 4.23
C ARG A 44 -7.80 -5.25 4.24
N LYS A 45 -6.97 -4.83 3.27
CA LYS A 45 -5.54 -5.20 3.24
C LYS A 45 -4.82 -4.69 4.49
N LEU A 46 -4.99 -3.41 4.83
CA LEU A 46 -4.38 -2.82 6.04
C LEU A 46 -4.75 -3.60 7.31
N LYS A 47 -6.02 -3.98 7.45
CA LYS A 47 -6.50 -4.78 8.58
C LYS A 47 -5.93 -6.21 8.57
N LEU A 48 -5.76 -6.81 7.39
CA LEU A 48 -5.18 -8.15 7.22
C LEU A 48 -3.70 -8.18 7.62
N TYR A 49 -2.97 -7.10 7.37
CA TYR A 49 -1.57 -6.92 7.75
C TYR A 49 -1.38 -6.29 9.15
N GLY A 50 -2.45 -5.92 9.85
CA GLY A 50 -2.39 -5.32 11.18
C GLY A 50 -1.78 -3.90 11.22
N LEU A 51 -1.88 -3.12 10.14
CA LEU A 51 -1.42 -1.72 10.09
C LEU A 51 -2.44 -0.70 10.64
N THR A 52 -3.62 -1.17 11.08
CA THR A 52 -4.72 -0.39 11.68
C THR A 52 -5.57 -1.34 12.49
#